data_AF-A0A2V8CF22-F1
#
_entry.id   AF-A0A2V8CF22-F1
#
_cell.length_a   1.000
_cell.length_b   1.000
_cell.length_c   1.000
_cell.angle_alpha   90.00
_cell.angle_beta   90.00
_cell.angle_gamma   90.00
#
_symmetry.space_group_name_H-M   'P 1'
#
loop_
_entity.id
_entity.type
_entity.pdbx_description
1 polymer ?
#
loop_
_entity_poly.entity_id
_entity_poly.type
_entity_poly.pdbx_seq_one_letter_code
_entity_poly.pdbx_strand_id
1 'polypeptide(L)'
;MSDKEDRFGVSRRDFLKSAGVGGLATAVTSAGVTDVEAQAGPRVIGPGDVPVSLTVNGKRLELRIEPRVTLLDALRNRADLTGNKRVCDRGSCGACTMIVDGRTAYSCSTLAIDVQGKQIRTVEGLA
;
A
#
# COMPACT_ATOMS: atom_id res chain seq x y z
N MET A 1 27.72 -19.47 -44.34
CA MET A 1 28.07 -19.49 -42.90
C MET A 1 26.74 -19.38 -42.15
N SER A 2 25.89 -20.41 -42.19
CA SER A 2 25.88 -21.58 -41.31
C SER A 2 25.75 -21.21 -39.83
N ASP A 3 24.52 -21.42 -39.35
CA ASP A 3 24.03 -21.82 -38.03
C ASP A 3 24.74 -21.41 -36.73
N LYS A 4 23.94 -20.92 -35.77
CA LYS A 4 23.69 -21.71 -34.57
C LYS A 4 22.30 -21.46 -33.96
N GLU A 5 21.56 -22.55 -33.87
CA GLU A 5 20.20 -22.68 -33.35
C GLU A 5 20.13 -22.39 -31.84
N ASP A 6 19.15 -21.57 -31.41
CA ASP A 6 18.69 -21.57 -30.01
C ASP A 6 17.69 -22.73 -29.83
N ARG A 7 18.20 -23.92 -29.53
CA ARG A 7 17.38 -25.06 -29.12
C ARG A 7 17.34 -25.17 -27.60
N PHE A 8 16.10 -25.34 -27.11
CA PHE A 8 15.68 -25.80 -25.79
C PHE A 8 15.49 -24.74 -24.69
N GLY A 9 14.43 -23.95 -24.83
CA GLY A 9 13.78 -23.27 -23.71
C GLY A 9 12.28 -23.23 -23.95
N VAL A 10 11.49 -23.82 -23.05
CA VAL A 10 10.02 -23.71 -23.13
C VAL A 10 9.65 -22.23 -23.12
N SER A 11 8.94 -21.79 -24.16
CA SER A 11 8.49 -20.40 -24.26
C SER A 11 7.51 -20.07 -23.15
N ARG A 12 7.55 -18.84 -22.63
CA ARG A 12 6.54 -18.30 -21.69
C ARG A 12 5.11 -18.52 -22.21
N ARG A 13 4.92 -18.47 -23.53
CA ARG A 13 3.63 -18.69 -24.19
C ARG A 13 3.18 -20.15 -24.16
N ASP A 14 4.11 -21.10 -24.19
CA ASP A 14 3.79 -22.52 -24.10
C ASP A 14 3.54 -22.96 -22.66
N PHE A 15 4.24 -22.35 -21.69
CA PHE A 15 3.94 -22.52 -20.26
C PHE A 15 2.52 -22.06 -19.89
N LEU A 16 2.08 -20.90 -20.39
CA LEU A 16 0.73 -20.39 -20.14
C LEU A 16 -0.37 -21.27 -20.76
N LYS A 17 -0.06 -21.99 -21.84
CA LYS A 17 -1.00 -22.94 -22.45
C LYS A 17 -1.10 -24.26 -21.67
N SER A 18 0.00 -24.72 -21.07
CA SER A 18 0.03 -26.00 -20.36
C SER A 18 -0.42 -25.91 -18.90
N ALA A 19 -0.34 -24.73 -18.26
CA ALA A 19 -0.73 -24.53 -16.87
C ALA A 19 -2.26 -24.61 -16.60
N GLY A 20 -3.10 -24.76 -17.63
CA GLY A 20 -4.56 -24.82 -17.50
C GLY A 20 -5.17 -26.23 -17.40
N VAL A 21 -4.38 -27.29 -17.55
CA VAL A 21 -4.89 -28.69 -17.58
C VAL A 21 -4.26 -29.49 -16.45
N GLY A 22 -4.78 -29.33 -15.23
CA GLY A 22 -4.33 -30.12 -14.09
C GLY A 22 -5.23 -29.97 -12.87
N GLY A 23 -6.19 -30.90 -12.72
CA GLY A 23 -6.88 -31.14 -11.44
C GLY A 23 -8.38 -31.40 -11.53
N LEU A 24 -8.81 -32.54 -12.06
CA LEU A 24 -10.12 -33.13 -11.76
C LEU A 24 -9.94 -34.34 -10.83
N ALA A 25 -10.76 -34.37 -9.77
CA ALA A 25 -11.11 -35.48 -8.88
C ALA A 25 -10.17 -35.83 -7.69
N THR A 26 -10.65 -35.63 -6.46
CA THR A 26 -11.22 -36.72 -5.62
C THR A 26 -11.95 -36.20 -4.36
N ALA A 27 -13.13 -36.80 -4.12
CA ALA A 27 -13.78 -37.11 -2.84
C ALA A 27 -14.37 -36.00 -1.95
N VAL A 28 -15.71 -35.96 -1.99
CA VAL A 28 -16.62 -35.36 -1.01
C VAL A 28 -16.61 -36.21 0.27
N THR A 29 -16.25 -35.62 1.43
CA THR A 29 -16.67 -36.11 2.75
C THR A 29 -17.40 -34.98 3.47
N SER A 30 -18.69 -35.18 3.66
CA SER A 30 -19.60 -34.30 4.38
C SER A 30 -19.57 -34.63 5.89
N ALA A 31 -18.80 -33.88 6.67
CA ALA A 31 -18.95 -33.85 8.13
C ALA A 31 -18.29 -32.58 8.70
N GLY A 32 -19.08 -31.51 8.77
CA GLY A 32 -18.65 -30.25 9.37
C GLY A 32 -19.37 -29.07 8.75
N VAL A 33 -20.65 -28.92 9.05
CA VAL A 33 -21.27 -27.59 9.00
C VAL A 33 -20.61 -26.76 10.10
N THR A 34 -19.45 -26.20 9.80
CA THR A 34 -18.87 -25.14 10.61
C THR A 34 -19.84 -23.96 10.52
N ASP A 35 -20.27 -23.45 11.67
CA ASP A 35 -20.99 -22.19 11.76
C ASP A 35 -20.35 -21.17 10.81
N VAL A 36 -21.13 -20.73 9.82
CA VAL A 36 -20.74 -19.61 8.98
C VAL A 36 -20.86 -18.38 9.86
N GLU A 37 -19.77 -18.04 10.53
CA GLU A 37 -19.64 -16.76 11.23
C GLU A 37 -20.02 -15.66 10.24
N ALA A 38 -21.03 -14.87 10.61
CA ALA A 38 -21.54 -13.79 9.77
C ALA A 38 -20.37 -12.90 9.36
N GLN A 39 -19.97 -13.00 8.09
CA GLN A 39 -18.92 -12.17 7.54
C GLN A 39 -19.40 -10.72 7.63
N ALA A 40 -18.82 -9.97 8.58
CA ALA A 40 -19.04 -8.54 8.67
C ALA A 40 -18.78 -7.95 7.28
N GLY A 41 -19.77 -7.26 6.72
CA GLY A 41 -19.64 -6.63 5.42
C GLY A 41 -18.44 -5.66 5.35
N PRO A 42 -18.05 -5.21 4.14
CA PRO A 42 -16.92 -4.30 3.98
C PRO A 42 -17.04 -3.08 4.90
N ARG A 43 -16.01 -2.81 5.70
CA ARG A 43 -15.96 -1.61 6.54
C ARG A 43 -15.77 -0.40 5.64
N VAL A 44 -16.81 0.41 5.49
CA VAL A 44 -16.75 1.70 4.80
C VAL A 44 -16.22 2.74 5.78
N ILE A 45 -15.15 3.43 5.40
CA ILE A 45 -14.58 4.55 6.16
C ILE A 45 -14.79 5.82 5.33
N GLY A 46 -15.44 6.83 5.92
CA GLY A 46 -15.82 8.07 5.23
C GLY A 46 -17.34 8.18 5.01
N PRO A 47 -17.82 9.18 4.25
CA PRO A 47 -17.04 10.12 3.41
C PRO A 47 -16.43 11.30 4.18
N GLY A 48 -16.88 11.57 5.41
CA GLY A 48 -16.40 12.71 6.22
C GLY A 48 -15.13 12.45 7.01
N ASP A 49 -14.76 13.41 7.86
CA ASP A 49 -13.57 13.33 8.71
C ASP A 49 -13.65 12.17 9.72
N VAL A 50 -12.61 11.35 9.70
CA VAL A 50 -12.41 10.24 10.65
C VAL A 50 -11.18 10.52 11.53
N PRO A 51 -11.12 9.95 12.75
CA PRO A 51 -9.92 10.02 13.56
C PRO A 51 -8.78 9.24 12.89
N VAL A 52 -7.61 9.88 12.77
CA VAL A 52 -6.39 9.29 12.23
C VAL A 52 -5.25 9.59 13.18
N SER A 53 -4.49 8.56 13.54
CA SER A 53 -3.37 8.70 14.47
C SER A 53 -2.03 8.34 13.84
N LEU A 54 -1.10 9.31 13.85
CA LEU A 54 0.20 9.21 13.20
C LEU A 54 1.33 9.31 14.22
N THR A 55 2.42 8.56 14.02
CA THR A 55 3.66 8.74 14.80
C THR A 55 4.70 9.40 13.93
N VAL A 56 4.95 10.70 14.13
CA VAL A 56 5.80 11.53 13.27
C VAL A 56 6.96 12.09 14.09
N ASN A 57 8.20 11.82 13.67
CA ASN A 57 9.42 12.24 14.37
C ASN A 57 9.41 11.87 15.86
N GLY A 58 8.89 10.67 16.18
CA GLY A 58 8.75 10.18 17.55
C GLY A 58 7.58 10.78 18.35
N LYS A 59 6.77 11.68 17.77
CA LYS A 59 5.61 12.31 18.41
C LYS A 59 4.30 11.76 17.86
N ARG A 60 3.35 11.48 18.75
CA ARG A 60 1.98 11.08 18.39
C ARG A 60 1.20 12.32 17.94
N LEU A 61 0.59 12.26 16.76
CA LEU A 61 -0.32 13.27 16.22
C LEU A 61 -1.70 12.66 16.03
N GLU A 62 -2.71 13.25 16.66
CA GLU A 62 -4.12 12.87 16.50
C GLU A 62 -4.80 13.89 15.59
N LEU A 63 -5.32 13.44 14.45
CA LEU A 63 -5.94 14.29 13.42
C LEU A 63 -7.38 13.85 13.15
N ARG A 64 -8.24 14.78 12.75
CA ARG A 64 -9.53 14.50 12.13
C ARG A 64 -9.48 14.91 10.67
N ILE A 65 -9.47 13.93 9.76
CA ILE A 65 -9.30 14.15 8.32
C ILE A 65 -10.11 13.15 7.51
N GLU A 66 -10.53 13.53 6.32
CA GLU A 66 -11.15 12.62 5.36
C GLU A 66 -10.19 11.48 4.96
N PRO A 67 -10.69 10.27 4.68
CA PRO A 67 -9.83 9.12 4.33
C PRO A 67 -8.96 9.32 3.09
N ARG A 68 -9.36 10.22 2.18
CA ARG A 68 -8.61 10.54 0.95
C ARG A 68 -7.41 11.46 1.16
N VAL A 69 -7.23 12.01 2.36
CA VAL A 69 -6.14 12.97 2.62
C VAL A 69 -4.79 12.26 2.55
N THR A 70 -3.90 12.81 1.71
CA THR A 70 -2.54 12.31 1.56
C THR A 70 -1.73 12.58 2.82
N LEU A 71 -0.70 11.78 3.07
CA LEU A 71 0.24 12.00 4.17
C LEU A 71 0.90 13.38 4.06
N LEU A 72 1.23 13.81 2.83
CA LEU A 72 1.77 15.13 2.58
C LEU A 72 0.82 16.24 3.06
N ASP A 73 -0.48 16.13 2.73
CA ASP A 73 -1.47 17.12 3.15
C ASP A 73 -1.77 17.10 4.62
N ALA A 74 -1.87 15.91 5.22
CA ALA A 74 -2.06 15.77 6.65
C ALA A 74 -0.96 16.51 7.41
N LEU A 75 0.31 16.30 7.06
CA LEU A 75 1.42 16.91 7.78
C LEU A 75 1.55 18.41 7.49
N ARG A 76 1.41 18.83 6.23
CA ARG A 76 1.59 20.23 5.86
C ARG A 76 0.46 21.14 6.31
N ASN A 77 -0.80 20.69 6.16
CA ASN A 77 -1.96 21.56 6.30
C ASN A 77 -2.70 21.35 7.63
N ARG A 78 -2.41 20.26 8.36
CA ARG A 78 -3.05 19.96 9.65
C ARG A 78 -2.08 19.89 10.83
N ALA A 79 -0.78 19.70 10.59
CA ALA A 79 0.24 19.60 11.63
C ALA A 79 1.39 20.60 11.48
N ASP A 80 1.30 21.53 10.52
CA ASP A 80 2.29 22.58 10.23
C ASP A 80 3.74 22.09 9.99
N LEU A 81 3.90 20.81 9.64
CA LEU A 81 5.18 20.22 9.22
C LEU A 81 5.35 20.41 7.71
N THR A 82 5.91 21.55 7.33
CA THR A 82 5.93 22.05 5.95
C THR A 82 7.23 21.78 5.17
N GLY A 83 8.19 21.08 5.77
CA GLY A 83 9.51 20.79 5.21
C GLY A 83 9.45 19.95 3.95
N ASN A 84 8.68 18.86 3.94
CA ASN A 84 8.39 18.08 2.74
C ASN A 84 7.46 18.85 1.79
N LYS A 85 7.75 18.84 0.48
CA LYS A 85 7.14 19.77 -0.48
C LYS A 85 6.19 19.09 -1.47
N ARG A 86 5.08 19.78 -1.78
CA ARG A 86 4.25 19.48 -2.95
C ARG A 86 4.87 20.16 -4.17
N VAL A 87 5.24 19.38 -5.18
CA VAL A 87 5.78 19.89 -6.44
C VAL A 87 5.03 19.25 -7.62
N CYS A 88 5.18 17.94 -7.84
CA CYS A 88 4.53 17.26 -8.96
C CYS A 88 3.17 16.61 -8.62
N ASP A 89 2.96 16.26 -7.34
CA ASP A 89 1.78 15.55 -6.83
C ASP A 89 1.40 14.25 -7.55
N ARG A 90 2.37 13.61 -8.21
CA ARG A 90 2.19 12.40 -9.02
C ARG A 90 3.34 11.39 -8.87
N GLY A 91 4.06 11.46 -7.76
CA GLY A 91 5.17 10.53 -7.46
C GLY A 91 6.37 10.59 -8.41
N SER A 92 6.58 11.69 -9.14
CA SER A 92 7.65 11.76 -10.16
C SER A 92 8.88 12.58 -9.75
N CYS A 93 8.77 13.50 -8.79
CA CYS A 93 9.86 14.44 -8.45
C CYS A 93 10.60 14.14 -7.14
N GLY A 94 10.04 13.32 -6.25
CA GLY A 94 10.63 13.03 -4.95
C GLY A 94 10.64 14.15 -3.91
N ALA A 95 10.18 15.37 -4.21
CA ALA A 95 10.18 16.49 -3.25
C ALA A 95 9.32 16.25 -1.98
N CYS A 96 8.39 15.30 -2.05
CA CYS A 96 7.53 14.89 -0.93
C CYS A 96 8.06 13.66 -0.17
N THR A 97 9.29 13.20 -0.44
CA THR A 97 9.80 11.93 0.11
C THR A 97 9.93 11.98 1.63
N MET A 98 9.27 11.05 2.32
CA MET A 98 9.40 10.82 3.76
C MET A 98 9.89 9.39 4.00
N ILE A 99 10.35 9.09 5.22
CA ILE A 99 10.71 7.74 5.62
C ILE A 99 9.55 7.17 6.45
N VAL A 100 8.97 6.06 6.01
CA VAL A 100 7.91 5.33 6.72
C VAL A 100 8.42 3.92 7.02
N ASP A 101 8.53 3.56 8.30
CA ASP A 101 9.13 2.30 8.77
C ASP A 101 10.48 1.99 8.12
N GLY A 102 11.36 3.00 8.06
CA GLY A 102 12.70 2.87 7.49
C GLY A 102 12.76 2.83 5.96
N ARG A 103 11.63 2.88 5.25
CA ARG A 103 11.57 2.89 3.79
C ARG A 103 11.13 4.24 3.25
N THR A 104 11.71 4.68 2.14
CA THR A 104 11.28 5.90 1.47
C THR A 104 9.91 5.71 0.84
N ALA A 105 9.04 6.71 1.00
CA ALA A 105 7.73 6.75 0.38
C ALA A 105 7.42 8.17 -0.13
N TYR A 106 6.75 8.25 -1.28
CA TYR A 106 6.20 9.51 -1.78
C TYR A 106 4.93 9.86 -1.02
N SER A 107 5.04 10.78 -0.05
CA SER A 107 3.90 11.13 0.81
C SER A 107 2.71 11.76 0.06
N CYS A 108 2.91 12.28 -1.16
CA CYS A 108 1.83 12.75 -2.04
C CYS A 108 0.95 11.62 -2.60
N SER A 109 1.43 10.38 -2.62
CA SER A 109 0.70 9.20 -3.13
C SER A 109 0.42 8.16 -2.05
N THR A 110 0.61 8.53 -0.78
CA THR A 110 0.33 7.69 0.38
C THR A 110 -0.80 8.33 1.17
N LEU A 111 -1.86 7.60 1.50
CA LEU A 111 -2.92 8.12 2.34
C LEU A 111 -2.47 8.16 3.81
N ALA A 112 -2.85 9.21 4.53
CA ALA A 112 -2.51 9.32 5.95
C ALA A 112 -3.10 8.16 6.77
N ILE A 113 -4.31 7.70 6.40
CA ILE A 113 -5.00 6.62 7.09
C ILE A 113 -4.29 5.25 6.96
N ASP A 114 -3.54 5.03 5.88
CA ASP A 114 -2.84 3.76 5.58
C ASP A 114 -1.52 3.58 6.34
N VAL A 115 -1.02 4.67 6.93
CA VAL A 115 0.26 4.68 7.67
C VAL A 115 0.07 4.83 9.17
N GLN A 116 -1.16 4.69 9.66
CA GLN A 116 -1.43 4.58 11.08
C GLN A 116 -0.65 3.40 11.68
N GLY A 117 -0.07 3.61 12.87
CA GLY A 117 0.78 2.64 13.54
C GLY A 117 2.22 2.53 13.02
N LYS A 118 2.58 3.24 11.94
CA LYS A 118 3.94 3.27 11.39
C LYS A 118 4.75 4.43 11.95
N GLN A 119 6.07 4.30 11.93
CA GLN A 119 7.00 5.37 12.26
C GLN A 119 7.28 6.23 11.03
N ILE A 120 6.91 7.50 11.09
CA ILE A 120 7.12 8.47 10.01
C ILE A 120 8.24 9.41 10.43
N ARG A 121 9.27 9.56 9.59
CA ARG A 121 10.33 10.56 9.76
C ARG A 121 10.32 11.54 8.60
N THR A 122 10.14 12.80 8.92
CA THR A 122 10.16 13.95 7.99
C THR A 122 11.50 14.66 8.07
N VAL A 123 11.72 15.65 7.20
CA VAL A 123 12.97 16.43 7.18
C VAL A 123 13.22 17.20 8.48
N GLU A 124 12.15 17.65 9.15
CA GLU A 124 12.20 18.34 10.44
C GLU A 124 12.78 17.47 11.57
N GLY A 125 12.75 16.15 11.42
CA GLY A 125 13.27 15.19 12.39
C GLY A 125 14.66 14.62 12.06
N LEU A 126 15.39 15.22 11.11
CA LEU A 126 16.74 14.78 10.71
C LEU A 126 17.88 15.58 11.37
N ALA A 127 17.55 16.55 12.22
CA ALA A 127 18.52 17.35 12.97
C ALA A 127 19.05 16.63 14.21
#